data_AF-A0A450S7B0-F1
#
_entry.id   AF-A0A450S7B0-F1
#
_cell.length_a   1.000
_cell.length_b   1.000
_cell.length_c   1.000
_cell.angle_alpha   90.00
_cell.angle_beta   90.00
_cell.angle_gamma   90.00
#
_symmetry.space_group_name_H-M   'P 1'
#
loop_
_entity.id
_entity.type
_entity.pdbx_description
1 polymer ?
#
loop_
_entity_poly.entity_id
_entity_poly.type
_entity_poly.pdbx_seq_one_letter_code
_entity_poly.pdbx_strand_id
1 'polypeptide(L)' 'MPYKIRIEDNAKREIKRLPGNMRQRVRGIVARLAQAPRPPDSQQMRTPEDFQLELRRIRIDTWRVV' A
#
# COMPACT_ATOMS: atom_id res chain seq x y z
N MET A 1 -16.84 -7.48 -5.85
CA MET A 1 -16.62 -6.19 -6.52
C MET A 1 -15.23 -5.68 -6.12
N PRO A 2 -14.36 -5.29 -7.05
CA PRO A 2 -13.03 -4.78 -6.70
C PRO A 2 -13.14 -3.39 -6.03
N TYR A 3 -12.28 -3.15 -5.04
CA TYR A 3 -12.12 -1.85 -4.40
C TYR A 3 -11.49 -0.84 -5.37
N LYS A 4 -11.95 0.41 -5.30
CA LYS A 4 -11.35 1.52 -6.06
C LYS A 4 -10.06 1.96 -5.36
N ILE A 5 -8.95 1.90 -6.09
CA ILE A 5 -7.66 2.34 -5.57
C ILE A 5 -7.41 3.80 -5.92
N ARG A 6 -7.07 4.59 -4.90
CA ARG A 6 -6.51 5.94 -5.05
C ARG A 6 -5.08 5.90 -4.54
N ILE A 7 -4.14 6.37 -5.36
CA ILE A 7 -2.74 6.52 -4.99
C ILE A 7 -2.45 8.01 -4.87
N GLU A 8 -1.87 8.42 -3.76
CA GLU A 8 -1.45 9.81 -3.56
C GLU A 8 -0.34 10.21 -4.54
N ASP A 9 -0.23 11.50 -4.85
CA ASP A 9 0.70 11.96 -5.89
C ASP A 9 2.18 11.86 -5.45
N ASN A 10 2.47 12.00 -4.15
CA ASN A 10 3.77 11.67 -3.55
C ASN A 10 4.10 10.18 -3.76
N ALA A 11 3.18 9.27 -3.42
CA ALA A 11 3.36 7.83 -3.60
C ALA A 11 3.58 7.47 -5.08
N LYS A 12 2.87 8.09 -6.03
CA LYS A 12 3.14 7.92 -7.47
C LYS A 12 4.57 8.32 -7.85
N ARG A 13 5.08 9.43 -7.30
CA ARG A 13 6.47 9.89 -7.54
C ARG A 13 7.49 8.93 -6.91
N GLU A 14 7.22 8.44 -5.70
CA GLU A 14 8.06 7.46 -5.01
C GLU A 14 8.15 6.15 -5.80
N ILE A 15 7.01 5.62 -6.26
CA ILE A 15 6.96 4.41 -7.11
C ILE A 15 7.81 4.58 -8.37
N LYS A 16 7.79 5.76 -9.00
CA LYS A 16 8.60 6.05 -10.19
C LYS A 16 10.11 6.05 -9.89
N ARG A 17 10.53 6.34 -8.66
CA ARG A 17 11.95 6.35 -8.24
C ARG A 17 12.46 4.98 -7.78
N LEU A 18 11.58 4.01 -7.55
CA LEU A 18 11.99 2.67 -7.15
C LEU A 18 12.81 1.96 -8.24
N PRO A 19 13.78 1.12 -7.85
CA PRO A 19 14.41 0.14 -8.74
C PRO A 19 13.36 -0.72 -9.47
N GLY A 20 13.67 -1.16 -10.69
CA GLY A 20 12.69 -1.82 -11.56
C GLY A 20 11.99 -3.04 -10.93
N ASN A 21 12.77 -3.91 -10.29
CA ASN A 21 12.26 -5.08 -9.55
C ASN A 21 11.31 -4.67 -8.41
N MET A 22 11.66 -3.63 -7.65
CA MET A 22 10.84 -3.15 -6.54
C MET A 22 9.57 -2.45 -7.04
N ARG A 23 9.68 -1.66 -8.12
CA ARG A 23 8.54 -1.02 -8.78
C ARG A 23 7.50 -2.05 -9.23
N GLN A 24 7.95 -3.17 -9.79
CA GLN A 24 7.06 -4.25 -10.21
C GLN A 24 6.35 -4.90 -9.01
N ARG A 25 7.09 -5.17 -7.93
CA ARG A 25 6.52 -5.73 -6.68
C ARG A 25 5.46 -4.80 -6.07
N VAL A 26 5.73 -3.50 -5.99
CA VAL A 26 4.77 -2.53 -5.48
C VAL A 26 3.52 -2.44 -6.36
N ARG A 27 3.65 -2.45 -7.69
CA ARG A 27 2.48 -2.49 -8.59
C ARG A 27 1.63 -3.74 -8.40
N GLY A 28 2.26 -4.90 -8.19
CA GLY A 28 1.55 -6.15 -7.88
C GLY A 28 0.76 -6.05 -6.58
N ILE A 29 1.33 -5.44 -5.54
CA ILE A 29 0.64 -5.23 -4.26
C ILE A 29 -0.54 -4.27 -4.42
N VAL A 30 -0.35 -3.14 -5.12
CA VAL A 30 -1.42 -2.18 -5.41
C VAL A 30 -2.58 -2.84 -6.15
N ALA A 31 -2.28 -3.68 -7.14
CA ALA A 31 -3.31 -4.44 -7.86
C ALA A 31 -4.02 -5.45 -6.94
N ARG A 32 -3.29 -6.12 -6.05
CA ARG A 32 -3.86 -7.07 -5.06
C ARG A 32 -4.78 -6.36 -4.06
N LEU A 33 -4.49 -5.13 -3.65
CA LEU A 33 -5.33 -4.35 -2.73
C LEU A 33 -6.73 -4.10 -3.27
N ALA A 34 -6.90 -4.05 -4.60
CA ALA A 34 -8.22 -3.93 -5.21
C ALA A 34 -9.10 -5.17 -4.95
N GLN A 35 -8.50 -6.34 -4.72
CA GLN A 35 -9.23 -7.59 -4.47
C GLN A 35 -9.28 -7.92 -2.98
N ALA A 36 -8.18 -7.70 -2.27
CA ALA A 36 -8.02 -7.98 -0.86
C ALA A 36 -7.46 -6.72 -0.15
N PRO A 37 -8.32 -5.83 0.38
CA PRO A 37 -7.88 -4.59 1.02
C PRO A 37 -7.16 -4.84 2.35
N ARG A 38 -7.39 -6.00 2.97
CA ARG A 38 -6.74 -6.46 4.20
C ARG A 38 -5.96 -7.75 3.93
N PRO A 39 -4.88 -7.71 3.13
CA PRO A 39 -4.15 -8.93 2.80
C PRO A 39 -3.47 -9.47 4.07
N PRO A 40 -3.23 -10.80 4.17
CA PRO A 40 -2.72 -11.42 5.40
C PRO A 40 -1.33 -10.92 5.85
N ASP A 41 -0.52 -10.41 4.92
CA ASP A 41 0.80 -9.83 5.15
C ASP A 41 0.77 -8.34 5.55
N SER A 42 -0.43 -7.76 5.69
CA SER A 42 -0.61 -6.40 6.17
C SER A 42 -0.81 -6.35 7.67
N GLN A 43 -0.20 -5.37 8.32
CA GLN A 43 -0.35 -5.10 9.74
C GLN A 43 -1.18 -3.83 9.96
N GLN A 44 -2.23 -3.92 10.77
CA GLN A 44 -2.98 -2.74 11.19
C GLN A 44 -2.09 -1.86 12.07
N MET A 45 -2.10 -0.55 11.80
CA MET A 45 -1.37 0.44 12.57
C MET A 45 -2.28 1.08 13.61
N ARG A 46 -1.71 1.44 14.76
CA ARG A 46 -2.41 2.27 15.74
C ARG A 46 -2.51 3.69 15.18
N THR A 47 -3.70 4.27 15.25
CA THR A 47 -3.99 5.64 14.84
C THR A 47 -4.59 6.41 16.02
N PRO A 48 -4.46 7.74 16.04
CA PRO A 48 -5.22 8.59 16.96
C PRO A 48 -6.73 8.31 16.88
N GLU A 49 -7.46 8.59 17.96
CA GLU A 49 -8.90 8.31 18.06
C GLU A 49 -9.74 9.10 17.05
N ASP A 50 -9.28 10.27 16.63
CA ASP A 50 -9.93 11.13 15.63
C ASP A 50 -9.71 10.65 14.19
N PHE A 51 -8.83 9.67 13.96
CA PHE A 51 -8.52 9.17 12.63
C PHE A 51 -9.59 8.19 12.11
N GLN A 52 -10.34 8.62 11.09
CA GLN A 52 -11.53 7.92 10.60
C GLN A 52 -11.25 6.74 9.65
N LEU A 53 -9.99 6.45 9.32
CA LEU A 53 -9.63 5.42 8.34
C LEU A 53 -8.83 4.28 8.99
N GLU A 54 -9.04 3.07 8.50
CA GLU A 54 -8.19 1.95 8.90
C GLU A 54 -6.81 2.08 8.24
N LEU A 55 -5.78 2.38 9.04
CA LEU A 55 -4.40 2.44 8.55
C LEU A 55 -3.76 1.05 8.60
N ARG A 56 -3.20 0.59 7.48
CA ARG A 56 -2.49 -0.70 7.39
C ARG A 56 -1.15 -0.52 6.71
N ARG A 57 -0.17 -1.34 7.11
CA ARG A 57 1.18 -1.37 6.54
C ARG A 57 1.50 -2.74 5.96
N ILE A 58 1.99 -2.77 4.73
CA ILE A 58 2.61 -3.95 4.11
C ILE A 58 4.11 -3.70 4.03
N ARG A 59 4.92 -4.63 4.55
CA ARG A 59 6.38 -4.56 4.49
C ARG A 59 6.89 -5.37 3.30
N ILE A 60 7.82 -4.80 2.54
CA ILE A 60 8.46 -5.44 1.39
C ILE A 60 9.96 -5.18 1.55
N ASP A 61 10.71 -6.16 2.06
CA ASP A 61 12.14 -6.02 2.39
C ASP A 61 12.41 -4.78 3.28
N THR A 62 13.06 -3.74 2.73
CA THR A 62 13.35 -2.44 3.37
C THR A 62 12.29 -1.36 3.08
N TRP A 63 11.33 -1.63 2.19
CA TRP A 63 10.26 -0.73 1.79
C TRP A 63 8.94 -1.04 2.52
N ARG A 64 8.02 -0.07 2.50
CA ARG A 64 6.69 -0.16 3.09
C ARG A 64 5.66 0.45 2.15
N VAL A 65 4.48 -0.15 2.10
CA VAL A 65 3.26 0.45 1.53
C VAL A 65 2.34 0.72 2.71
N VAL A 66 1.87 1.96 2.83
CA VAL A 66 0.99 2.46 3.88
C VAL A 66 -0.23 3.08 3.21
#